data_AF-A0A1B7VIS2-F1
#
_entry.id   AF-A0A1B7VIS2-F1
#
_cell.length_a   1.000
_cell.length_b   1.000
_cell.length_c   1.000
_cell.angle_alpha   90.00
_cell.angle_beta   90.00
_cell.angle_gamma   90.00
#
_symmetry.space_group_name_H-M   'P 1'
#
loop_
_entity.id
_entity.type
_entity.pdbx_description
1 polymer ?
#
loop_
_entity_poly.entity_id
_entity_poly.type
_entity_poly.pdbx_seq_one_letter_code
_entity_poly.pdbx_strand_id
1 'polypeptide(L)'
;MNSQKLQPRKSLNKAFLKINPFRKDIETFKKHLKNLIEKINESESEEFHKNLIADFLKNTYYSSNHFINTKGRNDLVIHNGKDPKTSVGVILEFKKPTNKSEMLKVNNLNTKAFHELV
;
A
#
# COMPACT_ATOMS: atom_id res chain seq x y z
N MET A 1 -7.26 22.81 8.85
CA MET A 1 -6.06 22.39 8.09
C MET A 1 -6.21 22.86 6.65
N ASN A 2 -5.29 23.65 6.11
CA ASN A 2 -5.25 23.91 4.66
C ASN A 2 -4.65 22.68 3.97
N SER A 3 -5.51 21.84 3.38
CA SER A 3 -5.08 20.64 2.66
C SER A 3 -4.28 21.04 1.41
N GLN A 4 -2.95 20.91 1.47
CA GLN A 4 -2.08 21.18 0.34
C GLN A 4 -2.11 19.98 -0.62
N LYS A 5 -2.94 20.05 -1.67
CA LYS A 5 -3.04 18.99 -2.68
C LYS A 5 -1.80 19.01 -3.59
N LEU A 6 -0.87 18.10 -3.34
CA LEU A 6 0.31 17.90 -4.19
C LEU A 6 -0.02 16.94 -5.33
N GLN A 7 0.42 17.29 -6.54
CA GLN A 7 0.44 16.36 -7.67
C GLN A 7 1.58 15.35 -7.47
N PRO A 8 1.50 14.10 -8.00
CA PRO A 8 2.56 13.10 -7.84
C PRO A 8 3.97 13.60 -8.23
N ARG A 9 4.07 14.39 -9.31
CA ARG A 9 5.33 15.01 -9.74
C ARG A 9 5.92 16.00 -8.72
N LYS A 10 5.07 16.61 -7.88
CA LYS A 10 5.48 17.55 -6.82
C LYS A 10 5.76 16.84 -5.48
N SER A 11 5.09 15.71 -5.20
CA SER A 11 5.25 14.98 -3.94
C SER A 11 6.46 14.05 -3.91
N LEU A 12 6.93 13.58 -5.07
CA LEU A 12 8.11 12.72 -5.16
C LEU A 12 9.41 13.52 -5.10
N ASN A 13 10.40 13.00 -4.39
CA ASN A 13 11.76 13.52 -4.44
C ASN A 13 12.31 13.42 -5.88
N LYS A 14 12.80 14.53 -6.44
CA LYS A 14 13.34 14.58 -7.81
C LYS A 14 14.47 13.58 -8.06
N ALA A 15 15.16 13.12 -7.02
CA ALA A 15 16.17 12.05 -7.12
C ALA A 15 15.60 10.74 -7.72
N PHE A 16 14.31 10.43 -7.49
CA PHE A 16 13.68 9.24 -8.07
C PHE A 16 13.62 9.29 -9.61
N LEU A 17 13.62 10.48 -10.23
CA LEU A 17 13.65 10.63 -11.68
C LEU A 17 14.99 10.22 -12.30
N LYS A 18 16.05 10.12 -11.48
CA LYS A 18 17.39 9.67 -11.90
C LYS A 18 17.57 8.16 -11.79
N ILE A 19 16.62 7.45 -11.16
CA ILE A 19 16.67 5.99 -11.05
C ILE A 19 16.16 5.43 -12.37
N ASN A 20 17.01 4.69 -13.09
CA ASN A 20 16.63 4.06 -14.34
C ASN A 20 15.74 2.84 -14.06
N PRO A 21 14.47 2.82 -14.50
CA PRO A 21 13.64 1.63 -14.34
C PRO A 21 14.08 0.57 -15.36
N PHE A 22 14.33 -0.66 -14.90
CA PHE A 22 14.64 -1.75 -15.81
C PHE A 22 13.37 -2.28 -16.46
N ARG A 23 13.45 -2.61 -17.77
CA ARG A 23 12.29 -3.13 -18.51
C ARG A 23 11.69 -4.38 -17.85
N LYS A 24 12.55 -5.26 -17.33
CA LYS A 24 12.15 -6.45 -16.59
C LYS A 24 11.26 -6.12 -15.40
N ASP A 25 11.61 -5.09 -14.62
CA ASP A 25 10.85 -4.70 -13.44
C ASP A 25 9.48 -4.13 -13.82
N ILE A 26 9.41 -3.37 -14.91
CA ILE A 26 8.15 -2.85 -15.47
C ILE A 26 7.22 -4.00 -15.89
N GLU A 27 7.74 -5.00 -16.59
CA GLU A 27 6.93 -6.14 -17.02
C GLU A 27 6.47 -7.01 -15.83
N THR A 28 7.33 -7.21 -14.83
CA THR A 28 6.94 -7.88 -13.57
C THR A 28 5.80 -7.13 -12.88
N PHE A 29 5.91 -5.80 -12.75
CA PHE A 29 4.85 -4.97 -12.17
C PHE A 29 3.54 -5.06 -12.94
N LYS A 30 3.59 -4.92 -14.28
CA LYS A 30 2.39 -5.03 -15.12
C LYS A 30 1.70 -6.38 -14.96
N LYS A 31 2.47 -7.47 -14.94
CA LYS A 31 1.95 -8.83 -14.73
C LYS A 31 1.20 -8.95 -13.41
N HIS A 32 1.83 -8.54 -12.30
CA HIS A 32 1.21 -8.67 -10.98
C HIS A 32 0.06 -7.68 -10.77
N LEU A 33 0.14 -6.47 -11.34
CA LEU A 33 -0.95 -5.50 -11.28
C LEU A 33 -2.17 -6.01 -12.02
N LYS A 34 -1.99 -6.60 -13.21
CA LYS A 34 -3.08 -7.22 -13.95
C LYS A 34 -3.76 -8.32 -13.13
N ASN A 35 -2.97 -9.23 -12.55
CA ASN A 35 -3.48 -10.31 -11.69
C ASN A 35 -4.23 -9.78 -10.45
N LEU A 36 -3.75 -8.70 -9.83
CA LEU A 36 -4.47 -8.03 -8.74
C LEU A 36 -5.84 -7.54 -9.22
N ILE A 37 -5.87 -6.77 -10.31
CA ILE A 37 -7.11 -6.17 -10.84
C ILE A 37 -8.13 -7.25 -11.23
N GLU A 38 -7.70 -8.35 -11.85
CA GLU A 38 -8.57 -9.47 -12.23
C GLU A 38 -9.21 -10.18 -11.03
N LYS A 39 -8.62 -10.08 -9.84
CA LYS A 39 -9.10 -10.74 -8.61
C LYS A 39 -9.91 -9.83 -7.69
N ILE A 40 -9.91 -8.52 -7.91
CA ILE A 40 -10.66 -7.59 -7.07
C ILE A 40 -12.16 -7.87 -7.23
N ASN A 41 -12.85 -7.96 -6.10
CA ASN A 41 -14.30 -8.06 -6.04
C ASN A 41 -14.81 -7.15 -4.92
N GLU A 42 -15.43 -6.01 -5.29
CA GLU A 42 -15.86 -5.00 -4.33
C GLU A 42 -16.86 -5.50 -3.27
N SER A 43 -17.57 -6.61 -3.54
CA SER A 43 -18.49 -7.20 -2.57
C SER A 43 -17.78 -7.93 -1.43
N GLU A 44 -16.50 -8.28 -1.60
CA GLU A 44 -15.72 -9.06 -0.65
C GLU A 44 -15.31 -8.25 0.60
N SER A 45 -14.82 -8.98 1.61
CA SER A 45 -14.40 -8.41 2.89
C SER A 45 -13.12 -7.57 2.82
N GLU A 46 -12.84 -6.81 3.88
CA GLU A 46 -11.57 -6.10 4.05
C GLU A 46 -10.38 -7.08 4.07
N GLU A 47 -10.54 -8.20 4.78
CA GLU A 47 -9.54 -9.26 4.86
C GLU A 47 -9.19 -9.85 3.49
N PHE A 48 -10.20 -10.06 2.63
CA PHE A 48 -9.99 -10.54 1.27
C PHE A 48 -9.10 -9.57 0.47
N HIS A 49 -9.43 -8.28 0.48
CA HIS A 49 -8.66 -7.26 -0.24
C HIS A 49 -7.26 -7.06 0.36
N LYS A 50 -7.13 -7.12 1.68
CA LYS A 50 -5.84 -7.09 2.39
C LYS A 50 -4.91 -8.18 1.87
N ASN A 51 -5.41 -9.41 1.76
CA ASN A 51 -4.63 -10.55 1.27
C ASN A 51 -4.19 -10.37 -0.19
N LEU A 52 -5.08 -9.88 -1.07
CA LEU A 52 -4.70 -9.57 -2.46
C LEU A 52 -3.59 -8.52 -2.55
N ILE A 53 -3.66 -7.46 -1.73
CA ILE A 53 -2.63 -6.41 -1.71
C ILE A 53 -1.32 -6.92 -1.10
N ALA A 54 -1.38 -7.72 -0.03
CA ALA A 54 -0.21 -8.34 0.55
C ALA A 54 0.52 -9.24 -0.47
N ASP A 55 -0.23 -10.08 -1.19
CA ASP A 55 0.31 -10.92 -2.26
C ASP A 55 0.92 -10.10 -3.39
N PHE A 56 0.24 -9.05 -3.84
CA PHE A 56 0.75 -8.15 -4.86
C PHE A 56 2.10 -7.53 -4.44
N LEU A 57 2.19 -6.98 -3.23
CA LEU A 57 3.42 -6.35 -2.72
C LEU A 57 4.56 -7.36 -2.58
N LYS A 58 4.29 -8.51 -1.96
CA LYS A 58 5.27 -9.58 -1.77
C LYS A 58 5.83 -10.06 -3.10
N ASN A 59 4.97 -10.37 -4.06
CA ASN A 59 5.37 -10.96 -5.33
C ASN A 59 5.99 -9.96 -6.29
N THR A 60 5.66 -8.66 -6.18
CA THR A 60 6.18 -7.67 -7.13
C THR A 60 7.60 -7.24 -6.80
N TYR A 61 7.87 -6.74 -5.60
CA TYR A 61 9.19 -6.18 -5.27
C TYR A 61 9.69 -6.43 -3.85
N TYR A 62 8.81 -6.68 -2.88
CA TYR A 62 9.19 -6.50 -1.48
C TYR A 62 9.74 -7.77 -0.82
N SER A 63 9.27 -8.97 -1.17
CA SER A 63 9.58 -10.21 -0.42
C SER A 63 11.07 -10.57 -0.33
N SER A 64 11.86 -10.17 -1.33
CA SER A 64 13.29 -10.46 -1.34
C SER A 64 14.05 -9.74 -0.23
N ASN A 65 13.58 -8.56 0.20
CA ASN A 65 14.31 -7.66 1.10
C ASN A 65 13.49 -7.14 2.30
N HIS A 66 12.18 -7.35 2.31
CA HIS A 66 11.27 -6.80 3.31
C HIS A 66 10.32 -7.87 3.82
N PHE A 67 10.09 -7.87 5.13
CA PHE A 67 9.07 -8.67 5.77
C PHE A 67 7.73 -7.93 5.74
N ILE A 68 6.66 -8.61 5.30
CA ILE A 68 5.30 -8.06 5.22
C ILE A 68 4.36 -8.98 5.99
N ASN A 69 3.76 -8.46 7.06
CA ASN A 69 2.77 -9.16 7.87
C ASN A 69 1.93 -8.18 8.71
N THR A 70 0.95 -8.69 9.45
CA THR A 70 0.26 -7.92 10.51
C THR A 70 1.23 -7.56 11.64
N LYS A 71 0.94 -6.48 12.37
CA LYS A 71 1.71 -6.12 13.58
C LYS A 71 0.83 -5.38 14.59
N GLY A 72 0.64 -5.99 15.76
CA GLY A 72 -0.21 -5.41 16.80
C GLY A 72 -1.64 -5.24 16.29
N ARG A 73 -2.14 -4.00 16.31
CA ARG A 73 -3.48 -3.64 15.79
C ARG A 73 -3.48 -3.20 14.33
N ASN A 74 -2.31 -3.02 13.71
CA ASN A 74 -2.25 -2.61 12.31
C ASN A 74 -2.53 -3.80 11.40
N ASP A 75 -3.40 -3.59 10.40
CA ASP A 75 -3.78 -4.62 9.44
C ASP A 75 -2.58 -5.22 8.70
N LEU A 76 -1.66 -4.37 8.24
CA LEU A 76 -0.44 -4.83 7.57
C LEU A 76 0.69 -3.81 7.73
N VAL A 77 1.92 -4.31 7.84
CA VAL A 77 3.13 -3.48 7.84
C VAL A 77 4.16 -4.01 6.86
N ILE A 78 5.01 -3.13 6.36
CA ILE A 78 6.24 -3.46 5.63
C ILE A 78 7.42 -3.06 6.51
N HIS A 79 8.24 -4.04 6.88
CA HIS A 79 9.45 -3.82 7.64
C HIS A 79 10.62 -3.41 6.74
N ASN A 80 11.55 -2.61 7.26
CA ASN A 80 12.74 -2.14 6.54
C ASN A 80 13.78 -3.24 6.26
N GLY A 81 13.57 -4.46 6.78
CA GLY A 81 14.38 -5.62 6.47
C GLY A 81 13.55 -6.91 6.42
N LYS A 82 14.24 -8.04 6.21
CA LYS A 82 13.62 -9.37 6.00
C LYS A 82 13.09 -10.04 7.27
N ASP A 83 13.33 -9.44 8.43
CA ASP A 83 12.98 -10.01 9.74
C ASP A 83 11.93 -9.14 10.47
N PRO A 84 10.91 -9.73 11.12
CA PRO A 84 9.89 -9.00 11.89
C PRO A 84 10.43 -8.12 13.02
N LYS A 85 11.67 -8.31 13.47
CA LYS A 85 12.34 -7.49 14.48
C LYS A 85 12.84 -6.15 13.94
N THR A 86 12.98 -6.03 12.61
CA THR A 86 13.41 -4.76 12.00
C THR A 86 12.33 -3.69 12.12
N SER A 87 12.73 -2.42 12.04
CA SER A 87 11.79 -1.30 12.15
C SER A 87 10.73 -1.34 11.06
N VAL A 88 9.54 -0.84 11.38
CA VAL A 88 8.45 -0.67 10.40
C VAL A 88 8.76 0.53 9.52
N GLY A 89 8.70 0.35 8.20
CA GLY A 89 8.87 1.42 7.21
C GLY A 89 7.54 1.91 6.64
N VAL A 90 6.54 1.03 6.55
CA VAL A 90 5.20 1.36 6.03
C VAL A 90 4.14 0.70 6.90
N ILE A 91 3.07 1.44 7.20
CA ILE A 91 1.84 0.94 7.81
C ILE A 91 0.73 1.03 6.76
N LEU A 92 -0.09 -0.02 6.66
CA LEU A 92 -1.24 -0.07 5.79
C LEU A 92 -2.48 -0.42 6.62
N GLU A 93 -3.53 0.33 6.38
CA GLU A 93 -4.86 0.11 6.94
C GLU A 93 -5.85 -0.10 5.80
N PHE A 94 -6.76 -1.05 5.93
CA PHE A 94 -7.67 -1.46 4.86
C PHE A 94 -9.11 -1.13 5.24
N LYS A 95 -9.87 -0.71 4.23
CA LYS A 95 -11.33 -0.61 4.33
C LYS A 95 -11.99 -1.20 3.11
N LYS A 96 -13.24 -1.64 3.29
CA LYS A 96 -14.00 -2.26 2.21
C LYS A 96 -14.20 -1.22 1.10
N PRO A 97 -14.07 -1.59 -0.19
CA PRO A 97 -14.30 -0.65 -1.29
C PRO A 97 -15.66 0.07 -1.23
N THR A 98 -16.68 -0.61 -0.72
CA THR A 98 -18.03 -0.05 -0.55
C THR A 98 -18.16 0.86 0.68
N ASN A 99 -17.27 0.78 1.67
CA ASN A 99 -17.29 1.59 2.89
C ASN A 99 -16.51 2.91 2.71
N LYS A 100 -16.98 3.73 1.77
CA LYS A 100 -16.33 5.00 1.39
C LYS A 100 -16.36 6.06 2.50
N SER A 101 -17.14 5.87 3.56
CA SER A 101 -17.20 6.77 4.73
C SER A 101 -15.98 6.64 5.64
N GLU A 102 -15.38 5.45 5.72
CA GLU A 102 -14.23 5.20 6.61
C GLU A 102 -12.88 5.57 5.96
N MET A 103 -12.85 5.69 4.63
CA MET A 103 -11.66 6.04 3.85
C MET A 103 -11.36 7.55 3.84
N LEU A 104 -10.07 7.89 3.83
CA LEU A 104 -9.60 9.28 3.74
C LEU A 104 -10.11 9.96 2.46
N LYS A 105 -10.47 11.24 2.59
CA LYS A 105 -10.84 12.12 1.46
C LYS A 105 -10.02 13.40 1.52
N VAL A 106 -9.82 14.03 0.37
CA VAL A 106 -9.05 15.30 0.26
C VAL A 106 -9.59 16.39 1.21
N ASN A 107 -10.91 16.42 1.39
CA ASN A 107 -11.62 17.36 2.25
C ASN A 107 -12.04 16.77 3.61
N ASN A 108 -11.70 15.51 3.90
CA ASN A 108 -11.98 14.88 5.18
C ASN A 108 -10.90 13.85 5.53
N LEU A 109 -9.93 14.28 6.34
CA LEU A 109 -8.88 13.41 6.89
C LEU A 109 -9.31 12.75 8.21
N ASN A 110 -10.34 13.26 8.87
CA ASN A 110 -10.86 12.74 10.14
C ASN A 110 -11.76 11.53 9.85
N THR A 111 -11.13 10.41 9.50
CA THR A 111 -11.81 9.16 9.14
C THR A 111 -11.25 8.00 9.94
N LYS A 112 -12.05 6.93 10.07
CA LYS A 112 -11.66 5.76 10.85
C LYS A 112 -10.34 5.13 10.38
N ALA A 113 -10.16 4.97 9.07
CA ALA A 113 -8.90 4.47 8.51
C ALA A 113 -7.68 5.33 8.87
N PHE A 114 -7.84 6.65 9.11
CA PHE A 114 -6.73 7.48 9.56
C PHE A 114 -6.46 7.31 11.06
N HIS A 115 -7.50 7.15 11.86
CA HIS A 115 -7.37 6.95 13.31
C HIS A 115 -6.76 5.60 13.68
N GLU A 116 -6.93 4.59 12.84
CA GLU A 116 -6.34 3.25 13.03
C GLU A 116 -4.85 3.17 12.63
N LEU A 117 -4.30 4.26 12.04
CA LEU A 117 -2.86 4.39 11.76
C LEU A 117 -2.03 4.91 12.96
N VAL A 118 -2.67 5.21 14.10
CA VAL A 118 -2.05 5.90 15.26
C VAL A 118 -1.71 4.94 16.40
#